data_AF-A0A0F2QRI6-F1
#
_entry.id   AF-A0A0F2QRI6-F1
#
_cell.length_a   1.000
_cell.length_b   1.000
_cell.length_c   1.000
_cell.angle_alpha   90.00
_cell.angle_beta   90.00
_cell.angle_gamma   90.00
#
_symmetry.space_group_name_H-M   'P 1'
#
loop_
_entity.id
_entity.type
_entity.pdbx_description
1 polymer ?
#
loop_
_entity_poly.entity_id
_entity_poly.type
_entity_poly.pdbx_seq_one_letter_code
_entity_poly.pdbx_strand_id
1 'polypeptide(L)'
;MLHPKIFIPILFQFSFLKLIVLIIITVFCLGMGSRKGQSPLSIEDLYEHCGLPRPCNGAVAWEGQEVRVWGWLDAANVFDRQRYPHLAYEKFLLRDDQGRSLEIWSAGEDNRSVFAKLNRRASDRIVVAGRLVSVKMPLGTTCRLGVKVVIHHGDQIQITQ
;
A
#
# COMPACT_ATOMS: atom_id res chain seq x y z
N MET A 1 67.11 -2.10 45.02
CA MET A 1 66.10 -1.26 44.34
C MET A 1 64.90 -2.13 44.01
N LEU A 2 63.80 -1.98 44.77
CA LEU A 2 62.54 -2.68 44.55
C LEU A 2 61.69 -1.88 43.56
N HIS A 3 61.32 -2.48 42.42
CA HIS A 3 60.34 -1.92 41.49
C HIS A 3 58.92 -2.37 41.89
N PRO A 4 57.95 -1.45 42.01
CA PRO A 4 56.57 -1.79 42.36
C PRO A 4 55.81 -2.32 41.13
N LYS A 5 55.04 -3.40 41.33
CA LYS A 5 54.06 -3.92 40.39
C LYS A 5 52.84 -2.99 40.36
N ILE A 6 52.53 -2.46 39.19
CA ILE A 6 51.32 -1.69 38.90
C ILE A 6 50.14 -2.67 38.93
N PHE A 7 49.24 -2.44 39.88
CA PHE A 7 47.99 -3.17 40.07
C PHE A 7 46.85 -2.18 39.79
N ILE A 8 45.75 -2.68 39.20
CA ILE A 8 44.42 -2.06 39.02
C ILE A 8 44.26 -1.20 37.73
N PRO A 9 43.13 -1.28 36.97
CA PRO A 9 41.81 -1.86 37.31
C PRO A 9 41.17 -2.79 36.27
N ILE A 10 40.71 -3.94 36.75
CA ILE A 10 39.67 -4.78 36.11
C ILE A 10 38.27 -4.12 36.21
N LEU A 11 38.11 -3.10 37.06
CA LEU A 11 36.85 -2.36 37.27
C LEU A 11 36.41 -1.51 36.06
N PHE A 12 37.33 -1.13 35.17
CA PHE A 12 37.00 -0.27 34.01
C PHE A 12 36.30 -1.06 32.88
N GLN A 13 36.54 -2.38 32.77
CA GLN A 13 35.95 -3.21 31.71
C GLN A 13 34.45 -3.46 31.91
N PHE A 14 33.97 -3.56 33.14
CA PHE A 14 32.55 -3.84 33.42
C PHE A 14 31.62 -2.66 33.09
N SER A 15 32.14 -1.43 33.13
CA SER A 15 31.34 -0.22 32.86
C SER A 15 31.06 -0.02 31.37
N PHE A 16 32.00 -0.40 30.50
CA PHE A 16 31.83 -0.33 29.04
C PHE A 16 30.83 -1.35 28.52
N LEU A 17 30.83 -2.57 29.06
CA LEU A 17 29.92 -3.62 28.63
C LEU A 17 28.45 -3.25 28.90
N LYS A 18 28.17 -2.62 30.05
CA LYS A 18 26.81 -2.15 30.40
C LYS A 18 26.31 -1.04 29.47
N LEU A 19 27.21 -0.14 29.04
CA LEU A 19 26.88 0.94 28.10
C LEU A 19 26.50 0.38 26.72
N ILE A 20 27.27 -0.60 26.22
CA ILE A 20 27.01 -1.24 24.92
C ILE A 20 25.67 -1.98 24.94
N VAL A 21 25.37 -2.72 26.01
CA VAL A 21 24.09 -3.43 26.16
C VAL A 21 22.91 -2.44 26.19
N LEU A 22 23.04 -1.32 26.91
CA LEU A 22 21.98 -0.29 26.95
C LEU A 22 21.71 0.31 25.57
N ILE A 23 22.75 0.63 24.80
CA ILE A 23 22.64 1.17 23.44
C ILE A 23 21.92 0.17 22.52
N ILE A 24 22.30 -1.11 22.56
CA ILE A 24 21.69 -2.16 21.74
C ILE A 24 20.19 -2.31 22.09
N ILE A 25 19.83 -2.32 23.38
CA ILE A 25 18.42 -2.40 23.81
C ILE A 25 17.64 -1.19 23.32
N THR A 26 18.18 0.04 23.43
CA THR A 26 17.48 1.23 22.94
C THR A 26 17.26 1.22 21.41
N VAL A 27 18.23 0.73 20.63
CA VAL A 27 18.05 0.60 19.17
C VAL A 27 16.98 -0.47 18.86
N PHE A 28 16.96 -1.57 19.60
CA PHE A 28 15.97 -2.63 19.40
C PHE A 28 14.55 -2.21 19.80
N CYS A 29 14.40 -1.43 20.89
CA CYS A 29 13.09 -0.95 21.35
C CYS A 29 12.52 0.16 20.44
N LEU A 30 13.35 0.96 19.78
CA LEU A 30 12.89 2.02 18.86
C LEU A 30 12.47 1.47 17.48
N GLY A 31 12.81 0.22 17.15
CA GLY A 31 12.49 -0.40 15.86
C GLY A 31 11.07 -0.98 15.72
N MET A 32 10.30 -1.06 16.80
CA MET A 32 8.94 -1.61 16.78
C MET A 32 7.88 -0.50 16.66
N GLY A 33 7.97 0.27 15.57
CA GLY A 33 6.88 1.15 15.16
C GLY A 33 5.64 0.31 14.84
N SER A 34 4.71 0.21 15.78
CA SER A 34 3.39 -0.33 15.54
C SER A 34 2.72 0.51 14.46
N ARG A 35 2.68 0.00 13.23
CA ARG A 35 1.88 0.60 12.14
C ARG A 35 0.42 0.48 12.58
N LYS A 36 -0.10 1.48 13.31
CA LYS A 36 -1.54 1.69 13.42
C LYS A 36 -2.07 1.75 11.99
N GLY A 37 -2.76 0.70 11.56
CA GLY A 37 -3.26 0.62 10.20
C GLY A 37 -4.15 1.82 9.93
N GLN A 38 -3.78 2.65 8.96
CA GLN A 38 -4.60 3.77 8.54
C GLN A 38 -6.00 3.24 8.17
N SER A 39 -7.04 3.91 8.64
CA SER A 39 -8.42 3.59 8.27
C SER A 39 -8.56 3.66 6.75
N PRO A 40 -9.24 2.69 6.11
CA PRO A 40 -9.42 2.73 4.67
C PRO A 40 -10.28 3.93 4.28
N LEU A 41 -9.86 4.64 3.24
CA LEU A 41 -10.59 5.76 2.63
C LEU A 41 -11.80 5.25 1.85
N SER A 42 -12.88 6.02 1.81
CA SER A 42 -13.90 5.83 0.78
C SER A 42 -13.36 6.25 -0.59
N ILE A 43 -14.07 5.92 -1.68
CA ILE A 43 -13.70 6.38 -3.03
C ILE A 43 -13.76 7.92 -3.13
N GLU A 44 -14.70 8.54 -2.42
CA GLU A 44 -14.81 10.00 -2.30
C GLU A 44 -13.59 10.62 -1.62
N ASP A 45 -13.27 10.16 -0.42
CA ASP A 45 -12.15 10.68 0.35
C ASP A 45 -10.84 10.50 -0.41
N LEU A 46 -10.71 9.42 -1.19
CA LEU A 46 -9.57 9.21 -2.07
C LEU A 46 -9.49 10.31 -3.16
N TYR A 47 -10.61 10.65 -3.79
CA TYR A 47 -10.63 11.69 -4.82
C TYR A 47 -10.38 13.08 -4.24
N GLU A 48 -10.92 13.38 -3.06
CA GLU A 48 -10.61 14.60 -2.34
C GLU A 48 -9.13 14.67 -1.94
N HIS A 49 -8.59 13.58 -1.38
CA HIS A 49 -7.18 13.44 -1.02
C HIS A 49 -6.25 13.69 -2.22
N CYS A 50 -6.62 13.19 -3.40
CA CYS A 50 -5.86 13.36 -4.63
C CYS A 50 -6.14 14.70 -5.35
N GLY A 51 -7.12 15.49 -4.91
CA GLY A 51 -7.56 16.73 -5.55
C GLY A 51 -8.09 16.53 -6.96
N LEU A 52 -8.94 15.52 -7.17
CA LEU A 52 -9.47 15.11 -8.48
C LEU A 52 -10.94 15.51 -8.67
N PRO A 53 -11.39 15.72 -9.92
CA PRO A 53 -10.62 15.68 -11.18
C PRO A 53 -9.84 16.98 -11.42
N ARG A 54 -8.68 16.88 -12.08
CA ARG A 54 -7.83 18.06 -12.42
C ARG A 54 -7.24 17.97 -13.83
N PRO A 55 -6.66 19.04 -14.39
CA PRO A 55 -5.98 18.96 -15.68
C PRO A 55 -4.78 18.01 -15.65
N CYS A 56 -4.50 17.32 -16.76
CA CYS A 56 -3.40 16.34 -16.88
C CYS A 56 -1.98 16.88 -16.65
N ASN A 57 -1.82 18.21 -16.67
CA ASN A 57 -0.52 18.88 -16.49
C ASN A 57 -0.28 19.30 -15.03
N GLY A 58 -1.22 19.00 -14.13
CA GLY A 58 -1.08 19.27 -12.71
C GLY A 58 -0.04 18.38 -12.03
N ALA A 59 0.61 18.90 -10.98
CA ALA A 59 1.56 18.13 -10.17
C ALA A 59 0.88 16.96 -9.46
N VAL A 60 1.50 15.78 -9.48
CA VAL A 60 0.98 14.53 -8.90
C VAL A 60 1.79 14.15 -7.65
N ALA A 61 1.61 14.90 -6.57
CA ALA A 61 2.39 14.69 -5.33
C ALA A 61 2.08 13.37 -4.61
N TRP A 62 0.95 12.75 -4.94
CA TRP A 62 0.48 11.49 -4.35
C TRP A 62 0.91 10.25 -5.13
N GLU A 63 1.56 10.40 -6.28
CA GLU A 63 2.03 9.27 -7.10
C GLU A 63 2.92 8.33 -6.26
N GLY A 64 2.64 7.03 -6.33
CA GLY A 64 3.39 5.99 -5.61
C GLY A 64 3.07 5.87 -4.12
N GLN A 65 2.25 6.74 -3.54
CA GLN A 65 1.84 6.64 -2.14
C GLN A 65 1.01 5.37 -1.91
N GLU A 66 1.20 4.74 -0.75
CA GLU A 66 0.41 3.59 -0.31
C GLU A 66 -0.92 4.06 0.30
N VAL A 67 -2.02 3.44 -0.12
CA VAL A 67 -3.37 3.76 0.33
C VAL A 67 -4.12 2.47 0.70
N ARG A 68 -5.10 2.60 1.59
CA ARG A 68 -6.17 1.62 1.77
C ARG A 68 -7.48 2.26 1.35
N VAL A 69 -8.20 1.65 0.42
CA VAL A 69 -9.49 2.15 -0.07
C VAL A 69 -10.53 1.06 0.04
N TRP A 70 -11.77 1.41 0.38
CA TRP A 70 -12.88 0.45 0.41
C TRP A 70 -13.92 0.76 -0.65
N GLY A 71 -14.61 -0.28 -1.11
CA GLY A 71 -15.72 -0.17 -2.05
C GLY A 71 -16.39 -1.51 -2.31
N TRP A 72 -17.52 -1.48 -2.98
CA TRP A 72 -18.23 -2.67 -3.47
C TRP A 72 -17.56 -3.20 -4.74
N LEU A 73 -17.28 -4.50 -4.79
CA LEU A 73 -16.79 -5.12 -6.02
C LEU A 73 -17.88 -5.07 -7.10
N ASP A 74 -17.54 -4.55 -8.27
CA ASP A 74 -18.40 -4.65 -9.45
C ASP A 74 -18.09 -5.96 -10.21
N ALA A 75 -18.91 -6.99 -9.95
CA ALA A 75 -18.82 -8.31 -10.57
C ALA A 75 -18.74 -8.28 -12.11
N ALA A 76 -19.41 -7.32 -12.74
CA ALA A 76 -19.47 -7.22 -14.19
C ALA A 76 -18.18 -6.62 -14.79
N ASN A 77 -17.35 -5.99 -13.97
CA ASN A 77 -16.14 -5.31 -14.37
C ASN A 77 -14.89 -5.94 -13.73
N VAL A 78 -14.82 -7.27 -13.77
CA VAL A 78 -13.63 -8.07 -13.41
C VAL A 78 -13.01 -8.63 -14.68
N PHE A 79 -11.79 -8.22 -14.97
CA PHE A 79 -11.06 -8.52 -16.21
C PHE A 79 -9.75 -9.23 -15.87
N ASP A 80 -9.77 -10.57 -15.91
CA ASP A 80 -8.61 -11.43 -15.71
C ASP A 80 -8.19 -12.12 -17.03
N ARG A 81 -6.92 -12.52 -17.12
CA ARG A 81 -6.35 -13.17 -18.31
C ARG A 81 -6.76 -14.63 -18.46
N GLN A 82 -7.28 -15.29 -17.41
CA GLN A 82 -7.80 -16.64 -17.55
C GLN A 82 -9.11 -16.63 -18.36
N ARG A 83 -9.97 -15.63 -18.15
CA ARG A 83 -11.19 -15.41 -18.95
C ARG A 83 -10.91 -14.66 -20.25
N TYR A 84 -9.95 -13.73 -20.25
CA TYR A 84 -9.62 -12.88 -21.40
C TYR A 84 -8.10 -12.91 -21.71
N PRO A 85 -7.59 -13.98 -22.35
CA PRO A 85 -6.14 -14.19 -22.51
C PRO A 85 -5.39 -13.12 -23.30
N HIS A 86 -6.10 -12.34 -24.12
CA HIS A 86 -5.53 -11.30 -24.98
C HIS A 86 -5.38 -9.94 -24.29
N LEU A 87 -5.80 -9.81 -23.02
CA LEU A 87 -5.69 -8.54 -22.30
C LEU A 87 -4.24 -8.19 -21.97
N ALA A 88 -3.84 -6.98 -22.33
CA ALA A 88 -2.54 -6.43 -21.97
C ALA A 88 -2.34 -6.27 -20.45
N TYR A 89 -3.43 -6.18 -19.69
CA TYR A 89 -3.42 -5.99 -18.24
C TYR A 89 -4.66 -6.64 -17.61
N GLU A 90 -4.60 -6.87 -16.30
CA GLU A 90 -5.73 -7.40 -15.52
C GLU A 90 -6.21 -6.35 -14.52
N LYS A 91 -7.51 -6.17 -14.40
CA LYS A 91 -8.11 -5.15 -13.54
C LYS A 91 -9.48 -5.54 -13.02
N PHE A 92 -9.93 -4.85 -11.99
CA PHE A 92 -11.31 -4.89 -11.53
C PHE A 92 -11.76 -3.51 -11.07
N LEU A 93 -13.08 -3.33 -10.92
CA LEU A 93 -13.67 -2.05 -10.55
C LEU A 93 -14.30 -2.12 -9.16
N LEU A 94 -14.02 -1.12 -8.34
CA LEU A 94 -14.79 -0.84 -7.13
C LEU A 94 -15.82 0.25 -7.41
N ARG A 95 -16.98 0.16 -6.76
CA ARG A 95 -18.00 1.21 -6.75
C ARG A 95 -18.40 1.58 -5.33
N ASP A 96 -18.86 2.80 -5.15
CA ASP A 96 -19.55 3.21 -3.93
C ASP A 96 -21.06 3.37 -4.16
N ASP A 97 -21.78 3.67 -3.09
CA ASP A 97 -23.24 3.79 -3.09
C ASP A 97 -23.73 5.00 -3.91
N GLN A 98 -22.83 5.93 -4.24
CA GLN A 98 -23.13 7.09 -5.08
C GLN A 98 -22.82 6.85 -6.57
N GLY A 99 -22.38 5.64 -6.92
CA GLY A 99 -22.05 5.26 -8.30
C GLY A 99 -20.68 5.76 -8.78
N ARG A 100 -19.85 6.31 -7.90
CA ARG A 100 -18.45 6.61 -8.22
C ARG A 100 -17.69 5.30 -8.31
N SER A 101 -16.70 5.27 -9.18
CA SER A 101 -15.97 4.04 -9.48
C SER A 101 -14.47 4.26 -9.42
N LEU A 102 -13.73 3.26 -8.94
CA LEU A 102 -12.28 3.27 -8.86
C LEU A 102 -11.70 2.01 -9.52
N GLU A 103 -10.79 2.19 -10.48
CA GLU A 103 -10.10 1.07 -11.10
C GLU A 103 -8.96 0.55 -10.21
N ILE A 104 -8.93 -0.77 -10.02
CA ILE A 104 -7.86 -1.49 -9.37
C ILE A 104 -7.14 -2.35 -10.39
N TRP A 105 -5.84 -2.14 -10.57
CA TRP A 105 -5.02 -2.84 -11.55
C TRP A 105 -4.11 -3.84 -10.85
N SER A 106 -4.09 -5.08 -11.33
CA SER A 106 -3.19 -6.12 -10.85
C SER A 106 -1.94 -6.14 -11.72
N ALA A 107 -0.80 -5.77 -11.13
CA ALA A 107 0.50 -5.67 -11.80
C ALA A 107 1.50 -6.73 -11.31
N GLY A 108 1.01 -7.82 -10.71
CA GLY A 108 1.83 -8.99 -10.40
C GLY A 108 2.11 -9.82 -11.66
N GLU A 109 3.20 -10.58 -11.65
CA GLU A 109 3.52 -11.55 -12.71
C GLU A 109 2.49 -12.69 -12.77
N ASP A 110 2.00 -13.12 -11.59
CA ASP A 110 0.93 -14.09 -11.43
C ASP A 110 -0.20 -13.52 -10.57
N ASN A 111 -1.28 -13.10 -11.23
CA ASN A 111 -2.44 -12.51 -10.57
C ASN A 111 -3.53 -13.54 -10.23
N ARG A 112 -3.30 -14.85 -10.42
CA ARG A 112 -4.31 -15.88 -10.15
C ARG A 112 -4.85 -15.81 -8.73
N SER A 113 -3.99 -15.49 -7.75
CA SER A 113 -4.39 -15.34 -6.34
C SER A 113 -5.38 -14.20 -6.11
N VAL A 114 -5.22 -13.08 -6.82
CA VAL A 114 -6.14 -11.92 -6.78
C VAL A 114 -7.51 -12.34 -7.31
N PHE A 115 -7.56 -12.88 -8.53
CA PHE A 115 -8.83 -13.15 -9.19
C PHE A 115 -9.55 -14.38 -8.65
N ALA A 116 -8.82 -15.39 -8.14
CA ALA A 116 -9.42 -16.51 -7.40
C ALA A 116 -10.17 -16.04 -6.14
N LYS A 117 -9.69 -14.97 -5.48
CA LYS A 117 -10.32 -14.39 -4.30
C LYS A 117 -11.58 -13.60 -4.67
N LEU A 118 -11.52 -12.81 -5.75
CA LEU A 118 -12.63 -12.01 -6.25
C LEU A 118 -13.79 -12.89 -6.79
N ASN A 119 -13.48 -13.95 -7.54
CA ASN A 119 -14.49 -14.81 -8.16
C ASN A 119 -15.43 -15.52 -7.16
N ARG A 120 -15.04 -15.63 -5.89
CA ARG A 120 -15.87 -16.26 -4.85
C ARG A 120 -16.92 -15.31 -4.25
N ARG A 121 -16.86 -14.00 -4.57
CA ARG A 121 -17.35 -12.91 -3.71
C ARG A 121 -17.83 -11.71 -4.54
N ALA A 122 -18.62 -11.98 -5.57
CA ALA A 122 -18.90 -11.06 -6.67
C ALA A 122 -19.55 -9.70 -6.26
N SER A 123 -20.14 -9.59 -5.08
CA SER A 123 -20.84 -8.39 -4.61
C SER A 123 -20.41 -7.94 -3.21
N ASP A 124 -19.26 -8.42 -2.72
CA ASP A 124 -18.82 -8.10 -1.37
C ASP A 124 -18.17 -6.72 -1.31
N ARG A 125 -18.29 -6.07 -0.15
CA ARG A 125 -17.50 -4.89 0.18
C ARG A 125 -16.07 -5.33 0.50
N ILE A 126 -15.10 -4.77 -0.21
CA ILE A 126 -13.69 -5.12 -0.03
C ILE A 126 -12.85 -3.88 0.27
N VAL A 127 -11.75 -4.10 0.99
CA VAL A 127 -10.69 -3.12 1.21
C VAL A 127 -9.49 -3.53 0.36
N VAL A 128 -8.94 -2.60 -0.39
CA VAL A 128 -7.75 -2.77 -1.22
C VAL A 128 -6.63 -1.90 -0.67
N ALA A 129 -5.50 -2.52 -0.36
CA ALA A 129 -4.26 -1.83 0.00
C ALA A 129 -3.33 -1.79 -1.21
N GLY A 130 -3.02 -0.63 -1.77
CA GLY A 130 -2.22 -0.55 -2.98
C GLY A 130 -1.52 0.79 -3.15
N ARG A 131 -0.90 0.98 -4.32
CA ARG A 131 -0.19 2.22 -4.66
C ARG A 131 -1.00 3.07 -5.60
N LEU A 132 -1.03 4.38 -5.34
CA LEU A 132 -1.68 5.35 -6.21
C LEU A 132 -0.87 5.54 -7.49
N VAL A 133 -1.55 5.48 -8.63
CA VAL A 133 -0.96 5.77 -9.93
C VAL A 133 -1.89 6.71 -10.70
N SER A 134 -1.32 7.76 -11.26
CA SER A 134 -2.07 8.69 -12.09
C SER A 134 -2.39 8.11 -13.46
N VAL A 135 -3.58 8.46 -13.96
CA VAL A 135 -4.01 8.11 -15.30
C VAL A 135 -4.44 9.37 -16.03
N LYS A 136 -3.93 9.57 -17.24
CA LYS A 136 -4.38 10.66 -18.11
C LYS A 136 -5.56 10.17 -18.93
N MET A 137 -6.70 10.84 -18.79
CA MET A 137 -7.95 10.54 -19.46
C MET A 137 -8.23 11.62 -20.51
N PRO A 138 -7.99 11.35 -21.80
CA PRO A 138 -8.38 12.27 -22.86
C PRO A 138 -9.90 12.35 -22.94
N LEU A 139 -10.45 13.57 -22.91
CA LEU A 139 -11.87 13.88 -23.01
C LEU A 139 -12.06 14.89 -24.15
N GLY A 140 -12.19 14.36 -25.37
CA GLY A 140 -12.27 15.17 -26.59
C GLY A 140 -10.99 15.99 -26.79
N THR A 141 -11.14 17.32 -26.80
CA THR A 141 -10.01 18.27 -26.91
C THR A 141 -9.33 18.57 -25.56
N THR A 142 -9.84 18.03 -24.46
CA THR A 142 -9.31 18.27 -23.11
C THR A 142 -8.72 17.00 -22.52
N CYS A 143 -7.95 17.11 -21.44
CA CYS A 143 -7.39 15.98 -20.71
C CYS A 143 -7.62 16.15 -19.21
N ARG A 144 -8.14 15.11 -18.56
CA ARG A 144 -8.32 15.04 -17.11
C ARG A 144 -7.40 14.00 -16.49
N LEU A 145 -6.80 14.34 -15.37
CA LEU A 145 -6.10 13.40 -14.53
C LEU A 145 -7.14 12.61 -13.72
N GLY A 146 -6.96 11.31 -13.66
CA GLY A 146 -7.64 10.41 -12.74
C GLY A 146 -6.63 9.65 -11.90
N VAL A 147 -7.13 8.74 -11.08
CA VAL A 147 -6.31 7.86 -10.25
C VAL A 147 -6.77 6.42 -10.40
N LYS A 148 -5.81 5.50 -10.36
CA LYS A 148 -6.04 4.07 -10.18
C LYS A 148 -5.19 3.58 -9.02
N VAL A 149 -5.58 2.45 -8.46
CA VAL A 149 -4.79 1.76 -7.44
C VAL A 149 -4.15 0.54 -8.06
N VAL A 150 -2.84 0.38 -7.87
CA VAL A 150 -2.09 -0.79 -8.33
C VAL A 150 -1.81 -1.72 -7.15
N ILE A 151 -2.09 -3.01 -7.35
CA ILE A 151 -1.75 -4.10 -6.43
C ILE A 151 -0.88 -5.14 -7.15
N HIS A 152 -0.15 -5.94 -6.38
CA HIS A 152 0.72 -7.00 -6.88
C HIS A 152 0.29 -8.38 -6.40
N HIS A 153 -0.40 -8.48 -5.27
CA HIS A 153 -0.70 -9.75 -4.60
C HIS A 153 -2.13 -9.78 -4.01
N GLY A 154 -2.69 -10.98 -3.83
CA GLY A 154 -4.06 -11.16 -3.32
C GLY A 154 -4.26 -10.92 -1.81
N ASP A 155 -3.18 -10.82 -1.04
CA ASP A 155 -3.18 -10.44 0.38
C ASP A 155 -3.47 -8.95 0.59
N GLN A 156 -3.23 -8.13 -0.43
CA GLN A 156 -3.61 -6.71 -0.49
C GLN A 156 -5.11 -6.48 -0.58
N ILE A 157 -5.91 -7.52 -0.74
CA ILE A 157 -7.37 -7.46 -0.75
C ILE A 157 -7.88 -8.03 0.57
N GLN A 158 -8.74 -7.31 1.28
CA GLN A 158 -9.41 -7.78 2.50
C GLN A 158 -10.91 -7.77 2.26
N ILE A 159 -11.56 -8.91 2.48
CA ILE A 159 -13.01 -9.02 2.35
C ILE A 159 -13.61 -8.55 3.67
N THR A 160 -14.55 -7.61 3.60
CA THR A 160 -15.26 -7.11 4.77
C THR A 160 -16.62 -7.80 4.80
N GLN A 161 -16.88 -8.59 5.84
CA GLN A 161 -18.21 -9.17 6.09
C GLN A 161 -19.17 -8.12 6.64
#